data_AF-A0A3B9ZJI3-F1
#
_entry.id   AF-A0A3B9ZJI3-F1
#
_cell.length_a   1.000
_cell.length_b   1.000
_cell.length_c   1.000
_cell.angle_alpha   90.00
_cell.angle_beta   90.00
_cell.angle_gamma   90.00
#
_symmetry.space_group_name_H-M   'P 1'
#
loop_
_entity.id
_entity.type
_entity.pdbx_description
1 polymer ?
#
loop_
_entity_poly.entity_id
_entity_poly.type
_entity_poly.pdbx_seq_one_letter_code
_entity_poly.pdbx_strand_id
1 'polypeptide(L)'
;GELKTEDFYVANKRTEKAEAVKTALNKVLNAYGIIVESVLPKDYRFNPAYQKAIEEKKIADQMAERFKSEAKATVEEYLQKLQFSQGEVNKMVADVDGEYLKAKISADAYYEQQAMLAKAIEAEGLAQGKGIEKMVEALNSSGGKTMVKMKLAESLEGKKIYLLPFGDTGGIDLKTTDINELLKTFGVQKLAE
;
A
#
# COMPACT_ATOMS: atom_id res chain seq x y z
N GLY A 1 32.26 -40.73 -55.12
CA GLY A 1 31.42 -39.57 -55.46
C GLY A 1 31.67 -38.50 -54.42
N GLU A 2 32.08 -37.31 -54.83
CA GLU A 2 32.55 -36.24 -53.92
C GLU A 2 31.44 -35.33 -53.37
N LEU A 3 30.20 -35.48 -53.83
CA LEU A 3 29.06 -34.68 -53.40
C LEU A 3 28.21 -35.47 -52.41
N LYS A 4 27.80 -34.83 -51.30
CA LYS A 4 26.75 -35.36 -50.42
C LYS A 4 25.40 -35.26 -51.13
N THR A 5 24.47 -36.15 -50.78
CA THR A 5 23.14 -36.23 -51.42
C THR A 5 22.33 -34.93 -51.32
N GLU A 6 22.63 -34.10 -50.31
CA GLU A 6 22.01 -32.79 -50.08
C GLU A 6 22.59 -31.68 -50.98
N ASP A 7 23.86 -31.80 -51.39
CA ASP A 7 24.53 -30.82 -52.27
C ASP A 7 24.03 -30.88 -53.71
N PHE A 8 23.43 -32.02 -54.09
CA PHE A 8 22.71 -32.13 -55.36
C PHE A 8 21.46 -31.26 -55.38
N TYR A 9 20.97 -30.65 -54.30
CA TYR A 9 19.82 -29.74 -54.36
C TYR A 9 20.19 -28.27 -54.58
N VAL A 10 21.48 -27.93 -54.52
CA VAL A 10 21.96 -26.54 -54.68
C VAL A 10 22.30 -26.28 -56.14
N ALA A 11 21.49 -25.45 -56.82
CA ALA A 11 21.65 -25.13 -58.24
C ALA A 11 23.08 -24.68 -58.61
N ASN A 12 23.71 -23.86 -57.76
CA ASN A 12 25.07 -23.35 -58.00
C ASN A 12 26.13 -24.46 -58.01
N LYS A 13 26.03 -25.44 -57.10
CA LYS A 13 26.99 -26.56 -57.02
C LYS A 13 26.83 -27.54 -58.19
N ARG A 14 25.62 -27.66 -58.76
CA ARG A 14 25.38 -28.45 -59.99
C ARG A 14 26.09 -27.83 -61.18
N THR A 15 25.97 -26.52 -61.38
CA THR A 15 26.58 -25.81 -62.51
C THR A 15 28.10 -25.85 -62.46
N GLU A 16 28.68 -25.63 -61.29
CA GLU A 16 30.13 -25.66 -61.10
C GLU A 16 30.74 -27.03 -61.45
N LYS A 17 30.10 -28.11 -61.02
CA LYS A 17 30.56 -29.47 -61.33
C LYS A 17 30.22 -29.89 -62.77
N ALA A 18 29.13 -29.41 -63.35
CA ALA A 18 28.82 -29.61 -64.77
C ALA A 18 29.87 -28.96 -65.68
N GLU A 19 30.34 -27.75 -65.34
CA GLU A 19 31.44 -27.08 -66.03
C GLU A 19 32.76 -27.83 -65.86
N ALA A 20 33.09 -28.31 -64.66
CA ALA A 20 34.29 -29.12 -64.43
C ALA A 20 34.28 -30.42 -65.28
N VAL A 21 33.12 -31.08 -65.40
CA VAL A 21 32.95 -32.26 -66.24
C VAL A 21 33.04 -31.91 -67.72
N LYS A 22 32.47 -30.79 -68.16
CA LYS A 22 32.59 -30.28 -69.54
C LYS A 22 34.05 -30.04 -69.92
N THR A 23 34.84 -29.40 -69.05
CA THR A 23 36.28 -29.19 -69.30
C THR A 23 37.03 -30.51 -69.42
N ALA A 24 36.75 -31.46 -68.53
CA ALA A 24 37.38 -32.79 -68.56
C ALA A 24 37.02 -33.58 -69.83
N LEU A 25 35.75 -33.55 -70.25
CA LEU A 25 35.28 -34.24 -71.46
C LEU A 25 35.84 -33.61 -72.73
N ASN A 26 35.87 -32.28 -72.83
CA ASN A 26 36.45 -31.59 -73.99
C ASN A 26 37.96 -31.89 -74.13
N LYS A 27 38.69 -32.04 -73.02
CA LYS A 27 40.12 -32.40 -73.06
C LYS A 27 40.36 -33.76 -73.74
N VAL A 28 39.43 -34.70 -73.60
CA VAL A 28 39.56 -36.06 -74.17
C VAL A 28 38.95 -36.14 -75.57
N LEU A 29 37.80 -35.50 -75.79
CA LEU A 29 37.01 -35.64 -77.02
C LEU A 29 37.44 -34.70 -78.16
N ASN A 30 38.17 -33.61 -77.85
CA ASN A 30 38.71 -32.71 -78.86
C ASN A 30 39.68 -33.43 -79.83
N ALA A 31 40.39 -34.47 -79.36
CA ALA A 31 41.27 -35.27 -80.21
C ALA A 31 40.51 -36.02 -81.33
N TYR A 32 39.20 -36.22 -81.15
CA TYR A 32 38.31 -36.87 -82.11
C TYR A 32 37.42 -35.88 -82.87
N GLY A 33 37.66 -34.57 -82.74
CA GLY A 33 36.89 -33.52 -83.41
C GLY A 33 35.50 -33.26 -82.82
N ILE A 34 35.21 -33.73 -81.60
CA ILE A 34 33.92 -33.56 -80.94
C ILE A 34 34.02 -32.48 -79.87
N ILE A 35 33.17 -31.45 -79.97
CA ILE A 35 33.09 -30.34 -79.01
C ILE A 35 31.83 -30.50 -78.16
N VAL A 36 32.00 -30.54 -76.84
CA VAL A 36 30.92 -30.59 -75.86
C VAL A 36 30.53 -29.16 -75.44
N GLU A 37 29.35 -28.72 -75.84
CA GLU A 37 28.83 -27.38 -75.58
C GLU A 37 28.25 -27.22 -74.16
N SER A 38 27.53 -28.23 -73.67
CA SER A 38 26.92 -28.22 -72.33
C SER A 38 26.73 -29.64 -71.78
N VAL A 39 26.92 -29.81 -70.47
CA VAL A 39 26.65 -31.06 -69.75
C VAL A 39 25.48 -30.80 -68.81
N LEU A 40 24.33 -31.41 -69.11
CA LEU A 40 23.14 -31.31 -68.26
C LEU A 40 23.02 -32.56 -67.40
N PRO A 41 23.10 -32.45 -66.06
CA PRO A 41 22.80 -33.58 -65.18
C PRO A 41 21.32 -33.94 -65.32
N LYS A 42 21.04 -35.19 -65.70
CA LYS A 42 19.67 -35.74 -65.77
C LYS A 42 19.09 -35.93 -64.35
N ASP A 43 17.76 -35.91 -64.25
CA ASP A 43 16.99 -36.11 -63.01
C ASP A 43 17.54 -37.26 -62.16
N TYR A 44 18.16 -36.91 -61.04
CA TYR A 44 18.66 -37.87 -60.07
C TYR A 44 17.45 -38.44 -59.31
N ARG A 45 17.25 -39.76 -59.38
CA ARG A 45 16.22 -40.47 -58.60
C ARG A 45 16.89 -41.17 -57.42
N PHE A 46 16.63 -40.69 -56.20
CA PHE A 46 16.97 -41.45 -54.99
C PHE A 46 16.13 -42.72 -54.93
N ASN A 47 16.66 -43.77 -54.30
CA ASN A 47 15.83 -44.92 -53.93
C ASN A 47 14.69 -44.40 -53.02
N PRO A 48 13.42 -44.74 -53.29
CA PRO A 48 12.27 -44.33 -52.47
C PRO A 48 12.46 -44.57 -50.97
N ALA A 49 13.19 -45.63 -50.57
CA ALA A 49 13.49 -45.90 -49.16
C ALA A 49 14.41 -44.83 -48.53
N TYR A 50 15.36 -44.30 -49.28
CA TYR A 50 16.29 -43.27 -48.81
C TYR A 50 15.63 -41.89 -48.73
N GLN A 51 14.77 -41.57 -49.72
CA GLN A 51 13.98 -40.34 -49.70
C GLN A 51 13.07 -40.28 -48.47
N LYS A 52 12.37 -41.39 -48.15
CA LYS A 52 11.57 -41.51 -46.93
C LYS A 52 12.40 -41.30 -45.67
N ALA A 53 13.58 -41.93 -45.58
CA ALA A 53 14.45 -41.77 -44.41
C ALA A 53 14.92 -40.31 -44.20
N ILE A 54 15.20 -39.57 -45.29
CA ILE A 54 15.55 -38.14 -45.19
C ILE A 54 14.36 -37.31 -44.71
N GLU A 55 13.17 -37.57 -45.27
CA GLU A 55 11.94 -36.86 -44.89
C GLU A 55 11.56 -37.14 -43.43
N GLU A 56 11.62 -38.40 -43.01
CA GLU A 56 11.39 -38.82 -41.62
C GLU A 56 12.40 -38.17 -40.66
N LYS A 57 13.69 -38.16 -41.02
CA LYS A 57 14.72 -37.47 -40.22
C LYS A 57 14.44 -35.98 -40.12
N LYS A 58 14.07 -35.32 -41.23
CA LYS A 58 13.74 -33.90 -41.24
C LYS A 58 12.52 -33.59 -40.37
N ILE A 59 11.49 -34.43 -40.42
CA ILE A 59 10.29 -34.29 -39.58
C ILE A 59 10.67 -34.50 -38.11
N ALA A 60 11.49 -35.50 -37.78
CA ALA A 60 11.96 -35.74 -36.43
C ALA A 60 12.79 -34.56 -35.89
N ASP A 61 13.71 -34.01 -36.67
CA ASP A 61 14.52 -32.84 -36.30
C ASP A 61 13.62 -31.60 -36.08
N GLN A 62 12.62 -31.39 -36.94
CA GLN A 62 11.64 -30.31 -36.76
C GLN A 62 10.78 -30.48 -35.51
N MET A 63 10.33 -31.70 -35.21
CA MET A 63 9.57 -31.98 -33.99
C MET A 63 10.43 -31.80 -32.75
N ALA A 64 11.70 -32.25 -32.77
CA ALA A 64 12.62 -32.09 -31.67
C ALA A 64 12.87 -30.60 -31.33
N GLU A 65 13.09 -29.76 -32.34
CA GLU A 65 13.26 -28.31 -32.13
C GLU A 65 11.96 -27.64 -31.65
N ARG A 66 10.79 -28.08 -32.13
CA ARG A 66 9.49 -27.61 -31.60
C ARG A 66 9.33 -27.98 -30.13
N PHE A 67 9.52 -29.24 -29.76
CA PHE A 67 9.39 -29.68 -28.37
C PHE A 67 10.40 -29.00 -27.45
N LYS A 68 11.62 -28.77 -27.92
CA LYS A 68 12.63 -28.00 -27.16
C LYS A 68 12.20 -26.55 -26.95
N SER A 69 11.57 -25.94 -27.95
CA SER A 69 11.05 -24.57 -27.85
C SER A 69 9.84 -24.49 -26.93
N GLU A 70 8.90 -25.43 -27.05
CA GLU A 70 7.73 -25.55 -26.17
C GLU A 70 8.15 -25.79 -24.72
N ALA A 71 9.08 -26.71 -24.47
CA ALA A 71 9.58 -26.98 -23.12
C ALA A 71 10.22 -25.73 -22.49
N LYS A 72 11.01 -24.98 -23.26
CA LYS A 72 11.59 -23.70 -22.80
C LYS A 72 10.50 -22.68 -22.48
N ALA A 73 9.53 -22.49 -23.37
CA ALA A 73 8.43 -21.56 -23.16
C ALA A 73 7.61 -21.93 -21.93
N THR A 74 7.34 -23.22 -21.71
CA THR A 74 6.65 -23.70 -20.50
C THR A 74 7.45 -23.39 -19.24
N VAL A 75 8.77 -23.66 -19.23
CA VAL A 75 9.62 -23.35 -18.07
C VAL A 75 9.63 -21.84 -17.78
N GLU A 76 9.76 -21.00 -18.80
CA GLU A 76 9.71 -19.55 -18.66
C GLU A 76 8.36 -19.06 -18.13
N GLU A 77 7.25 -19.62 -18.63
CA GLU A 77 5.91 -19.31 -18.13
C GLU A 77 5.73 -19.70 -16.66
N TYR A 78 6.22 -20.88 -16.25
CA TYR A 78 6.20 -21.30 -14.85
C TYR A 78 7.05 -20.39 -13.95
N LEU A 79 8.24 -19.99 -14.40
CA LEU A 79 9.09 -19.04 -13.68
C LEU A 79 8.41 -17.68 -13.54
N GLN A 80 7.77 -17.19 -14.60
CA GLN A 80 7.02 -15.94 -14.58
C GLN A 80 5.84 -16.00 -13.60
N LYS A 81 5.07 -17.10 -13.61
CA LYS A 81 3.98 -17.32 -12.65
C LYS A 81 4.48 -17.35 -11.22
N LEU A 82 5.58 -18.07 -10.95
CA LEU A 82 6.18 -18.12 -9.62
C LEU A 82 6.61 -16.73 -9.15
N GLN A 83 7.25 -15.96 -10.02
CA GLN A 83 7.69 -14.60 -9.69
C GLN A 83 6.51 -13.66 -9.47
N PHE A 84 5.45 -13.78 -10.26
CA PHE A 84 4.22 -13.01 -10.07
C PHE A 84 3.57 -13.33 -8.72
N SER A 85 3.38 -14.61 -8.40
CA SER A 85 2.84 -15.03 -7.10
C SER A 85 3.71 -14.57 -5.93
N GLN A 86 5.04 -14.64 -6.05
CA GLN A 86 5.93 -14.10 -5.02
C GLN A 86 5.77 -12.58 -4.88
N GLY A 87 5.61 -11.87 -5.99
CA GLY A 87 5.34 -10.43 -6.00
C GLY A 87 4.03 -10.07 -5.32
N GLU A 88 2.96 -10.83 -5.56
CA GLU A 88 1.66 -10.64 -4.90
C GLU A 88 1.74 -10.87 -3.39
N VAL A 89 2.43 -11.93 -2.95
CA VAL A 89 2.64 -12.20 -1.52
C VAL A 89 3.44 -11.07 -0.89
N ASN A 90 4.53 -10.65 -1.51
CA ASN A 90 5.35 -9.56 -0.99
C ASN A 90 4.57 -8.24 -0.90
N LYS A 91 3.72 -7.95 -1.90
CA LYS A 91 2.84 -6.78 -1.87
C LYS A 91 1.85 -6.87 -0.70
N MET A 92 1.20 -8.02 -0.52
CA MET A 92 0.26 -8.23 0.57
C MET A 92 0.92 -8.07 1.94
N VAL A 93 2.12 -8.64 2.13
CA VAL A 93 2.89 -8.47 3.37
C VAL A 93 3.23 -6.99 3.59
N ALA A 94 3.74 -6.30 2.57
CA ALA A 94 4.07 -4.89 2.69
C ALA A 94 2.86 -4.00 2.99
N ASP A 95 1.70 -4.29 2.40
CA ASP A 95 0.46 -3.57 2.66
C ASP A 95 -0.01 -3.78 4.11
N VAL A 96 -0.04 -5.03 4.60
CA VAL A 96 -0.43 -5.37 5.98
C VAL A 96 0.55 -4.77 6.99
N ASP A 97 1.86 -4.88 6.76
CA ASP A 97 2.88 -4.27 7.61
C ASP A 97 2.76 -2.75 7.62
N GLY A 98 2.47 -2.14 6.47
CA GLY A 98 2.24 -0.70 6.36
C GLY A 98 1.02 -0.23 7.14
N GLU A 99 -0.09 -0.96 7.07
CA GLU A 99 -1.29 -0.68 7.88
C GLU A 99 -1.05 -0.87 9.37
N TYR A 100 -0.37 -1.94 9.76
CA TYR A 100 0.00 -2.21 11.15
C TYR A 100 0.86 -1.09 11.74
N LEU A 101 1.91 -0.67 11.01
CA LEU A 101 2.78 0.42 11.44
C LEU A 101 2.03 1.75 11.57
N LYS A 102 1.14 2.06 10.62
CA LYS A 102 0.29 3.26 10.71
C LYS A 102 -0.61 3.22 11.95
N ALA A 103 -1.25 2.08 12.22
CA ALA A 103 -2.11 1.91 13.38
C ALA A 103 -1.34 2.02 14.70
N LYS A 104 -0.12 1.47 14.74
CA LYS A 104 0.76 1.58 15.90
C LYS A 104 1.18 3.04 16.15
N ILE A 105 1.69 3.71 15.12
CA ILE A 105 2.12 5.11 15.21
C ILE A 105 0.95 6.02 15.60
N SER A 106 -0.23 5.81 15.04
CA SER A 106 -1.40 6.63 15.40
C SER A 106 -1.87 6.39 16.83
N ALA A 107 -1.83 5.15 17.31
CA ALA A 107 -2.14 4.82 18.69
C ALA A 107 -1.13 5.44 19.67
N ASP A 108 0.17 5.31 19.37
CA ASP A 108 1.25 5.88 20.18
C ASP A 108 1.15 7.42 20.22
N ALA A 109 0.96 8.05 19.05
CA ALA A 109 0.78 9.50 18.95
C ALA A 109 -0.46 9.99 19.72
N TYR A 110 -1.58 9.26 19.62
CA TYR A 110 -2.79 9.59 20.37
C TYR A 110 -2.56 9.50 21.88
N TYR A 111 -1.90 8.42 22.34
CA TYR A 111 -1.57 8.24 23.75
C TYR A 111 -0.66 9.38 24.27
N GLU A 112 0.41 9.70 23.53
CA GLU A 112 1.31 10.79 23.90
C GLU A 112 0.59 12.14 23.93
N GLN A 113 -0.27 12.42 22.94
CA GLN A 113 -1.07 13.64 22.90
C GLN A 113 -1.98 13.74 24.13
N GLN A 114 -2.70 12.67 24.48
CA GLN A 114 -3.56 12.67 25.67
C GLN A 114 -2.76 12.80 26.96
N ALA A 115 -1.59 12.17 27.05
CA ALA A 115 -0.70 12.31 28.20
C ALA A 115 -0.18 13.75 28.36
N MET A 116 0.16 14.42 27.25
CA MET A 116 0.58 15.84 27.28
C MET A 116 -0.58 16.76 27.68
N LEU A 117 -1.79 16.52 27.14
CA LEU A 117 -2.99 17.29 27.51
C LEU A 117 -3.33 17.13 28.99
N ALA A 118 -3.30 15.90 29.51
CA ALA A 118 -3.53 15.63 30.92
C ALA A 118 -2.53 16.39 31.81
N LYS A 119 -1.22 16.33 31.47
CA LYS A 119 -0.18 17.08 32.18
C LYS A 119 -0.39 18.59 32.11
N ALA A 120 -0.82 19.11 30.95
CA ALA A 120 -1.10 20.53 30.79
C ALA A 120 -2.28 20.98 31.65
N ILE A 121 -3.37 20.21 31.67
CA ILE A 121 -4.56 20.47 32.49
C ILE A 121 -4.21 20.40 33.98
N GLU A 122 -3.43 19.42 34.40
CA GLU A 122 -2.97 19.29 35.78
C GLU A 122 -2.11 20.50 36.19
N ALA A 123 -1.15 20.89 35.35
CA ALA A 123 -0.31 22.06 35.59
C ALA A 123 -1.12 23.36 35.64
N GLU A 124 -2.09 23.53 34.75
CA GLU A 124 -3.00 24.67 34.74
C GLU A 124 -3.86 24.70 36.01
N GLY A 125 -4.47 23.57 36.38
CA GLY A 125 -5.27 23.44 37.59
C GLY A 125 -4.48 23.75 38.87
N LEU A 126 -3.23 23.27 38.95
CA LEU A 126 -2.33 23.61 40.06
C LEU A 126 -1.96 25.11 40.08
N ALA A 127 -1.73 25.71 38.92
CA ALA A 127 -1.42 27.14 38.83
C ALA A 127 -2.63 28.01 39.20
N GLN A 128 -3.82 27.67 38.71
CA GLN A 128 -5.08 28.33 39.07
C GLN A 128 -5.38 28.18 40.55
N GLY A 129 -5.25 26.97 41.11
CA GLY A 129 -5.42 26.71 42.54
C GLY A 129 -4.50 27.57 43.40
N LYS A 130 -3.20 27.58 43.10
CA LYS A 130 -2.23 28.47 43.78
C LYS A 130 -2.55 29.95 43.61
N GLY A 131 -3.09 30.35 42.45
CA GLY A 131 -3.54 31.72 42.20
C GLY A 131 -4.73 32.11 43.07
N ILE A 132 -5.73 31.23 43.19
CA ILE A 132 -6.90 31.42 44.05
C ILE A 132 -6.49 31.46 45.52
N GLU A 133 -5.62 30.54 45.97
CA GLU A 133 -5.10 30.55 47.35
C GLU A 133 -4.45 31.89 47.71
N LYS A 134 -3.55 32.39 46.84
CA LYS A 134 -2.93 33.71 47.02
C LYS A 134 -3.95 34.84 46.99
N MET A 135 -4.99 34.75 46.15
CA MET A 135 -6.05 35.74 46.10
C MET A 135 -6.87 35.74 47.40
N VAL A 136 -7.19 34.57 47.95
CA VAL A 136 -7.87 34.42 49.25
C VAL A 136 -7.01 34.99 50.37
N GLU A 137 -5.70 34.73 50.36
CA GLU A 137 -4.75 35.31 51.31
C GLU A 137 -4.75 36.85 51.23
N ALA A 138 -4.68 37.41 50.01
CA ALA A 138 -4.72 38.85 49.78
C ALA A 138 -6.06 39.48 50.21
N LEU A 139 -7.19 38.82 49.97
CA LEU A 139 -8.52 39.30 50.41
C LEU A 139 -8.70 39.25 51.94
N ASN A 140 -8.05 38.31 52.61
CA ASN A 140 -8.08 38.21 54.08
C ASN A 140 -7.21 39.26 54.79
N SER A 141 -6.32 39.95 54.06
CA SER A 141 -5.56 41.10 54.57
C SER A 141 -6.46 42.28 54.96
N SER A 142 -5.92 43.24 55.72
CA SER A 142 -6.67 44.41 56.22
C SER A 142 -7.28 45.27 55.09
N GLY A 143 -6.57 45.44 53.97
CA GLY A 143 -7.06 46.13 52.78
C GLY A 143 -8.13 45.34 52.03
N GLY A 144 -7.95 44.01 51.89
CA GLY A 144 -8.89 43.13 51.21
C GLY A 144 -10.27 43.04 51.91
N LYS A 145 -10.27 42.93 53.24
CA LYS A 145 -11.50 42.92 54.05
C LYS A 145 -12.32 44.20 53.88
N THR A 146 -11.66 45.34 53.70
CA THR A 146 -12.34 46.63 53.47
C THR A 146 -13.00 46.67 52.09
N MET A 147 -12.31 46.17 51.06
CA MET A 147 -12.86 46.07 49.70
C MET A 147 -14.06 45.12 49.62
N VAL A 148 -14.01 43.96 50.27
CA VAL A 148 -15.14 43.02 50.33
C VAL A 148 -16.34 43.65 51.04
N LYS A 149 -16.13 44.37 52.14
CA LYS A 149 -17.21 45.08 52.85
C LYS A 149 -17.85 46.16 51.99
N MET A 150 -17.08 46.93 51.21
CA MET A 150 -17.65 47.92 50.30
C MET A 150 -18.48 47.27 49.19
N LYS A 151 -17.96 46.24 48.50
CA LYS A 151 -18.73 45.53 47.47
C LYS A 151 -20.00 44.86 48.03
N LEU A 152 -19.93 44.34 49.25
CA LEU A 152 -21.09 43.80 49.94
C LEU A 152 -22.11 44.91 50.22
N ALA A 153 -21.67 46.08 50.67
CA ALA A 153 -22.54 47.24 50.88
C ALA A 153 -23.19 47.71 49.56
N GLU A 154 -22.43 47.83 48.47
CA GLU A 154 -22.95 48.14 47.13
C GLU A 154 -23.97 47.11 46.64
N SER A 155 -23.74 45.82 46.90
CA SER A 155 -24.67 44.76 46.49
C SER A 155 -25.96 44.74 47.34
N LEU A 156 -25.87 45.21 48.58
CA LEU A 156 -27.02 45.36 49.49
C LEU A 156 -27.77 46.67 49.25
N GLU A 157 -27.16 47.63 48.57
CA GLU A 157 -27.78 48.92 48.22
C GLU A 157 -28.97 48.69 47.29
N GLY A 158 -30.16 49.15 47.71
CA GLY A 158 -31.41 48.98 46.96
C GLY A 158 -32.13 47.64 47.15
N LYS A 159 -31.60 46.68 47.94
CA LYS A 159 -32.32 45.45 48.30
C LYS A 159 -33.13 45.66 49.59
N LYS A 160 -34.38 45.17 49.62
CA LYS A 160 -35.19 45.14 50.85
C LYS A 160 -34.65 44.05 51.79
N ILE A 161 -33.99 44.48 52.86
CA ILE A 161 -33.52 43.58 53.92
C ILE A 161 -34.69 43.28 54.84
N TYR A 162 -35.17 42.03 54.84
CA TYR A 162 -36.15 41.55 55.82
C TYR A 162 -35.42 41.00 57.03
N LEU A 163 -35.53 41.71 58.16
CA LEU A 163 -35.07 41.23 59.46
C LEU A 163 -36.10 40.24 60.01
N LEU A 164 -35.80 38.95 59.90
CA LEU A 164 -36.57 37.91 60.58
C LEU A 164 -36.17 37.92 62.06
N PRO A 165 -37.10 38.20 63.00
CA PRO A 165 -36.78 38.22 64.42
C PRO A 165 -36.45 36.81 64.89
N PHE A 166 -35.20 36.62 65.32
CA PHE A 166 -34.78 35.47 66.11
C PHE A 166 -35.03 35.81 67.57
N GLY A 167 -36.20 35.41 68.07
CA GLY A 167 -36.64 35.65 69.43
C GLY A 167 -37.23 34.39 70.04
N ASP A 168 -36.61 33.96 71.12
CA ASP A 168 -37.02 32.91 72.04
C ASP A 168 -38.43 33.18 72.58
N THR A 169 -39.44 32.72 71.85
CA THR A 169 -40.80 32.32 72.28
C THR A 169 -41.66 32.13 71.03
N GLY A 170 -41.72 30.90 70.51
CA GLY A 170 -42.73 30.46 69.53
C GLY A 170 -42.49 30.76 68.04
N GLY A 171 -41.29 31.18 67.64
CA GLY A 171 -40.94 31.51 66.24
C GLY A 171 -39.95 30.53 65.61
N ILE A 172 -40.17 30.20 64.34
CA ILE A 172 -39.46 29.22 63.50
C ILE A 172 -37.92 29.32 63.66
N ASP A 173 -37.29 28.23 64.11
CA ASP A 173 -35.85 28.11 64.29
C ASP A 173 -35.14 27.86 62.94
N LEU A 174 -34.69 28.93 62.28
CA LEU A 174 -34.06 28.85 60.95
C LEU A 174 -32.64 28.26 60.98
N LYS A 175 -32.11 27.84 62.15
CA LYS A 175 -30.83 27.11 62.19
C LYS A 175 -30.91 25.72 61.58
N THR A 176 -32.11 25.12 61.55
CA THR A 176 -32.39 23.78 61.00
C THR A 176 -33.23 23.80 59.73
N THR A 177 -33.73 24.96 59.30
CA THR A 177 -34.58 25.04 58.11
C THR A 177 -33.71 25.16 56.86
N ASP A 178 -33.79 24.15 55.98
CA ASP A 178 -33.20 24.21 54.65
C ASP A 178 -33.80 25.39 53.88
N ILE A 179 -32.97 26.39 53.60
CA ILE A 179 -33.36 27.62 52.91
C ILE A 179 -33.96 27.29 51.53
N ASN A 180 -33.57 26.18 50.90
CA ASN A 180 -34.14 25.73 49.63
C ASN A 180 -35.57 25.21 49.79
N GLU A 181 -35.90 24.53 50.89
CA GLU A 181 -37.27 24.10 51.18
C GLU A 181 -38.18 25.28 51.50
N LEU A 182 -37.66 26.26 52.24
CA LEU A 182 -38.36 27.50 52.55
C LEU A 182 -38.68 28.31 51.28
N LEU A 183 -37.70 28.44 50.37
CA LEU A 183 -37.90 29.10 49.08
C LEU A 183 -38.91 28.37 48.18
N LYS A 184 -38.95 27.03 48.22
CA LYS A 184 -39.98 26.25 47.51
C LYS A 184 -41.37 26.53 48.07
N THR A 185 -41.55 26.57 49.38
CA THR A 185 -42.86 26.79 50.00
C THR A 185 -43.40 28.20 49.75
N PHE A 186 -42.54 29.23 49.86
CA PHE A 186 -42.92 30.60 49.52
C PHE A 186 -43.08 30.82 48.00
N GLY A 187 -42.29 30.13 47.18
CA GLY A 187 -42.42 30.16 45.72
C GLY A 187 -43.73 29.54 45.22
N VAL A 188 -44.22 28.50 45.88
CA VAL A 188 -45.52 27.86 45.60
C VAL A 188 -46.69 28.75 46.05
N GLN A 189 -46.59 29.45 47.18
CA GLN A 189 -47.61 30.43 47.60
C GLN A 189 -47.78 31.58 46.61
N LYS A 190 -46.70 32.04 45.98
CA LYS A 190 -46.73 33.12 44.99
C LYS A 190 -47.31 32.72 43.61
N LEU A 191 -47.46 31.42 43.35
CA LEU A 191 -48.11 30.87 42.16
C LEU A 191 -49.59 30.54 42.40
N ALA A 192 -50.07 30.64 43.64
CA ALA A 192 -51.44 30.35 44.04
C ALA A 192 -52.28 31.63 44.30
N GLU A 193 -51.73 32.82 44.02
CA GLU A 193 -52.46 34.08 43.81
C GLU A 193 -52.56 34.41 42.32
#